data_AF-A0A8F5BNH1-F1
#
_entry.id   AF-A0A8F5BNH1-F1
#
_cell.length_a   1.000
_cell.length_b   1.000
_cell.length_c   1.000
_cell.angle_alpha   90.00
_cell.angle_beta   90.00
_cell.angle_gamma   90.00
#
_symmetry.space_group_name_H-M   'P 1'
#
loop_
_entity.id
_entity.type
_entity.pdbx_description
1 polymer ?
#
loop_
_entity_poly.entity_id
_entity_poly.type
_entity_poly.pdbx_seq_one_letter_code
_entity_poly.pdbx_strand_id
1 'polypeptide(L)'
;MLRPLTSAEAYLQEADELLEKGDIVQASEKYYKAVEEAIKILAIENKISTLDEAKAKGSWDLETLNKAVNELAKIYGERIIIDWSASVSLVTTNLNPDSIRDIAKYVKDLVSLSSTNKGMD
;
A
#
# COMPACT_ATOMS: atom_id res chain seq x y z
N MET A 1 9.22 -16.07 -15.01
CA MET A 1 8.74 -15.09 -16.01
C MET A 1 9.28 -13.72 -15.62
N LEU A 2 9.89 -12.99 -16.56
CA LEU A 2 10.22 -11.57 -16.35
C LEU A 2 8.97 -10.74 -16.66
N ARG A 3 8.46 -9.99 -15.68
CA ARG A 3 7.43 -8.96 -15.87
C ARG A 3 7.94 -7.62 -15.31
N PRO A 4 7.46 -6.47 -15.81
CA PRO A 4 7.74 -5.20 -15.17
C PRO A 4 7.19 -5.16 -13.75
N LEU A 5 7.85 -4.39 -12.89
CA LEU A 5 7.38 -4.12 -11.54
C LEU A 5 6.11 -3.27 -11.59
N THR A 6 5.20 -3.50 -10.65
CA THR A 6 4.09 -2.59 -10.38
C THR A 6 4.62 -1.32 -9.70
N SER A 7 3.83 -0.24 -9.70
CA SER A 7 4.18 0.98 -8.96
C SER A 7 4.40 0.70 -7.47
N ALA A 8 3.60 -0.20 -6.90
CA ALA A 8 3.74 -0.63 -5.50
C ALA A 8 5.09 -1.31 -5.23
N GLU A 9 5.50 -2.23 -6.10
CA GLU A 9 6.80 -2.91 -5.99
C GLU A 9 7.97 -1.95 -6.17
N ALA A 10 7.87 -1.01 -7.12
CA ALA A 10 8.90 -0.01 -7.36
C ALA A 10 9.09 0.91 -6.14
N TYR A 11 8.00 1.41 -5.55
CA TYR A 11 8.08 2.23 -4.33
C TYR A 11 8.57 1.45 -3.12
N LEU A 12 8.19 0.17 -2.98
CA LEU A 12 8.70 -0.68 -1.91
C LEU A 12 10.22 -0.85 -2.01
N GLN A 13 10.72 -1.10 -3.22
CA GLN A 13 12.16 -1.22 -3.46
C GLN A 13 12.89 0.09 -3.14
N GLU A 14 12.37 1.23 -3.61
CA GLU A 14 12.95 2.54 -3.32
C GLU A 14 12.96 2.83 -1.80
N ALA A 15 11.89 2.45 -1.09
CA ALA A 15 11.79 2.61 0.35
C ALA A 15 12.82 1.77 1.12
N ASP A 16 13.00 0.50 0.74
CA ASP A 16 14.01 -0.39 1.32
C ASP A 16 15.43 0.19 1.10
N GLU A 17 15.74 0.69 -0.11
CA GLU A 17 17.03 1.33 -0.41
C GLU A 17 17.29 2.62 0.40
N LEU A 18 16.27 3.43 0.63
CA LEU A 18 16.36 4.64 1.46
C LEU A 18 16.57 4.29 2.93
N LEU A 19 15.86 3.27 3.41
CA LEU A 19 15.99 2.77 4.78
C LEU A 19 17.40 2.24 5.06
N GLU A 20 17.98 1.50 4.11
CA GLU A 20 19.36 1.01 4.19
C GLU A 20 20.39 2.14 4.26
N LYS A 21 20.13 3.26 3.55
CA LYS A 21 20.96 4.47 3.59
C LYS A 21 20.76 5.32 4.84
N GLY A 22 19.80 4.96 5.70
CA GLY A 22 19.45 5.72 6.89
C GLY A 22 18.60 6.96 6.63
N ASP A 23 18.03 7.11 5.44
CA ASP A 23 17.09 8.19 5.12
C ASP A 23 15.66 7.79 5.54
N ILE A 24 15.46 7.82 6.85
CA ILE A 24 14.26 7.29 7.51
C ILE A 24 12.99 8.05 7.09
N VAL A 25 13.09 9.37 6.90
CA VAL A 25 11.93 10.20 6.52
C VAL A 25 11.49 9.87 5.12
N GLN A 26 12.41 9.85 4.15
CA GLN A 26 12.05 9.51 2.78
C GLN A 26 11.61 8.04 2.65
N ALA A 27 12.23 7.11 3.38
CA ALA A 27 11.81 5.72 3.41
C ALA A 27 10.33 5.58 3.84
N SER A 28 9.93 6.25 4.92
CA SER A 28 8.53 6.26 5.38
C SER A 28 7.55 6.77 4.33
N GLU A 29 7.88 7.86 3.64
CA GLU A 29 7.04 8.38 2.55
C GLU A 29 6.90 7.39 1.39
N LYS A 30 7.98 6.69 1.03
CA LYS A 30 7.97 5.71 -0.06
C LYS A 30 7.24 4.43 0.33
N TYR A 31 7.39 3.95 1.57
CA TYR A 31 6.59 2.84 2.07
C TYR A 31 5.10 3.15 2.05
N TYR A 32 4.69 4.35 2.49
CA TYR A 32 3.29 4.75 2.42
C TYR A 32 2.77 4.80 0.98
N LYS A 33 3.55 5.37 0.04
CA LYS A 33 3.21 5.36 -1.40
C LYS A 33 3.09 3.95 -1.97
N ALA A 34 3.94 3.02 -1.56
CA ALA A 34 3.85 1.62 -1.97
C ALA A 34 2.49 1.01 -1.57
N VAL A 35 2.02 1.32 -0.37
CA VAL A 35 0.71 0.87 0.13
C VAL A 35 -0.44 1.55 -0.62
N GLU A 36 -0.38 2.85 -0.87
CA GLU A 36 -1.40 3.55 -1.66
C GLU A 36 -1.56 2.92 -3.05
N GLU A 37 -0.45 2.63 -3.72
CA GLU A 37 -0.48 1.99 -5.04
C GLU A 37 -0.99 0.54 -4.97
N ALA A 38 -0.62 -0.21 -3.93
CA ALA A 38 -1.11 -1.57 -3.75
C ALA A 38 -2.64 -1.60 -3.52
N ILE A 39 -3.20 -0.66 -2.74
CA ILE A 39 -4.65 -0.51 -2.58
C ILE A 39 -5.34 -0.17 -3.91
N LYS A 40 -4.76 0.74 -4.72
CA LYS A 40 -5.31 1.09 -6.03
C LYS A 40 -5.30 -0.11 -6.99
N ILE A 41 -4.21 -0.89 -7.01
CA ILE A 41 -4.11 -2.11 -7.81
C ILE A 41 -5.20 -3.10 -7.39
N LEU A 42 -5.31 -3.41 -6.10
CA LEU A 42 -6.33 -4.32 -5.58
C LEU A 42 -7.74 -3.83 -5.87
N ALA A 43 -7.99 -2.52 -5.77
CA ALA A 43 -9.27 -1.93 -6.11
C ALA A 43 -9.64 -2.19 -7.58
N ILE A 44 -8.69 -1.99 -8.49
CA ILE A 44 -8.85 -2.24 -9.94
C ILE A 44 -9.12 -3.72 -10.21
N GLU A 45 -8.31 -4.62 -9.65
CA GLU A 45 -8.43 -6.07 -9.84
C GLU A 45 -9.78 -6.61 -9.38
N ASN A 46 -10.27 -6.13 -8.23
CA ASN A 46 -11.53 -6.58 -7.66
C ASN A 46 -12.74 -5.78 -8.15
N LYS A 47 -12.54 -4.75 -8.99
CA LYS A 47 -13.59 -3.91 -9.56
C LYS A 47 -14.54 -3.35 -8.48
N ILE A 48 -13.98 -2.91 -7.35
CA ILE A 48 -14.77 -2.39 -6.23
C ILE A 48 -15.42 -1.05 -6.60
N SER A 49 -16.52 -0.72 -5.93
CA SER A 49 -17.33 0.44 -6.27
C SER A 49 -16.62 1.78 -6.05
N THR A 50 -15.70 1.85 -5.08
CA THR A 50 -14.86 3.03 -4.82
C THR A 50 -14.06 3.51 -6.04
N LEU A 51 -13.75 2.64 -7.03
CA LEU A 51 -13.07 3.06 -8.26
C LEU A 51 -13.83 4.18 -9.00
N ASP A 52 -15.15 4.12 -9.01
CA ASP A 52 -15.95 5.10 -9.73
C ASP A 52 -15.98 6.45 -8.99
N GLU A 53 -15.93 6.44 -7.66
CA GLU A 53 -15.72 7.64 -6.86
C GLU A 53 -14.35 8.28 -7.16
N ALA A 54 -13.27 7.48 -7.16
CA ALA A 54 -11.92 7.97 -7.46
C ALA A 54 -11.82 8.56 -8.87
N LYS A 55 -12.44 7.92 -9.88
CA LYS A 55 -12.51 8.44 -11.25
C LYS A 55 -13.30 9.75 -11.33
N ALA A 56 -14.44 9.84 -10.65
CA ALA A 56 -15.25 11.05 -10.64
C ALA A 56 -14.53 12.24 -9.99
N LYS A 57 -13.75 11.99 -8.92
CA LYS A 57 -12.89 12.99 -8.27
C LYS A 57 -11.64 13.33 -9.09
N GLY A 58 -11.17 12.42 -9.94
CA GLY A 58 -9.91 12.53 -10.66
C GLY A 58 -8.67 12.32 -9.77
N SER A 59 -8.86 11.82 -8.54
CA SER A 59 -7.80 11.62 -7.56
C SER A 59 -8.17 10.56 -6.52
N TRP A 60 -7.16 10.07 -5.82
CA TRP A 60 -7.32 9.22 -4.63
C TRP A 60 -6.91 10.06 -3.41
N ASP A 61 -7.89 10.56 -2.67
CA ASP A 61 -7.66 11.16 -1.36
C ASP A 61 -7.68 10.08 -0.26
N LEU A 62 -7.27 10.45 0.96
CA LEU A 62 -7.24 9.52 2.10
C LEU A 62 -8.62 8.92 2.40
N GLU A 63 -9.70 9.69 2.22
CA GLU A 63 -11.06 9.20 2.43
C GLU A 63 -11.42 8.09 1.43
N THR A 64 -11.09 8.28 0.16
CA THR A 64 -11.33 7.34 -0.93
C THR A 64 -10.49 6.07 -0.73
N LEU A 65 -9.23 6.21 -0.31
CA LEU A 65 -8.38 5.07 0.04
C LEU A 65 -8.96 4.28 1.23
N ASN A 66 -9.41 4.96 2.29
CA ASN A 66 -10.08 4.33 3.43
C ASN A 66 -11.35 3.56 3.02
N LYS A 67 -12.17 4.12 2.11
CA LYS A 67 -13.34 3.43 1.56
C LYS A 67 -12.95 2.18 0.79
N ALA A 68 -11.92 2.27 -0.06
CA ALA A 68 -11.40 1.13 -0.80
C ALA A 68 -10.89 0.03 0.13
N VAL A 69 -10.13 0.38 1.17
CA VAL A 69 -9.65 -0.57 2.19
C VAL A 69 -10.83 -1.29 2.86
N ASN A 70 -11.88 -0.56 3.23
CA ASN A 70 -13.08 -1.15 3.84
C ASN A 70 -13.86 -2.09 2.89
N GLU A 71 -13.90 -1.79 1.59
CA GLU A 71 -14.47 -2.71 0.60
C GLU A 71 -13.58 -3.94 0.40
N LEU A 72 -12.27 -3.75 0.24
CA LEU A 72 -11.30 -4.84 0.09
C LEU A 72 -11.25 -5.74 1.33
N ALA A 73 -11.48 -5.22 2.52
CA ALA A 73 -11.58 -6.02 3.75
C ALA A 73 -12.73 -7.03 3.70
N LYS A 74 -13.80 -6.75 2.95
CA LYS A 74 -14.89 -7.71 2.72
C LYS A 74 -14.46 -8.88 1.83
N ILE A 75 -13.36 -8.72 1.07
CA ILE A 75 -12.83 -9.71 0.12
C ILE A 75 -11.64 -10.47 0.71
N TYR A 76 -10.71 -9.75 1.35
CA TYR A 76 -9.44 -10.27 1.85
C TYR A 76 -9.41 -10.43 3.38
N GLY A 77 -10.46 -10.03 4.08
CA GLY A 77 -10.54 -10.03 5.54
C GLY A 77 -9.94 -8.79 6.20
N GLU A 78 -10.09 -8.70 7.52
CA GLU A 78 -9.73 -7.50 8.30
C GLU A 78 -8.23 -7.18 8.32
N ARG A 79 -7.37 -8.12 7.93
CA ARG A 79 -5.92 -7.92 7.94
C ARG A 79 -5.50 -6.72 7.09
N ILE A 80 -6.16 -6.48 5.95
CA ILE A 80 -5.87 -5.32 5.10
C ILE A 80 -6.11 -3.98 5.81
N ILE A 81 -7.08 -3.92 6.75
CA ILE A 81 -7.35 -2.73 7.55
C ILE A 81 -6.19 -2.49 8.52
N ILE A 82 -5.67 -3.56 9.13
CA ILE A 82 -4.54 -3.50 10.05
C ILE A 82 -3.29 -3.03 9.31
N ASP A 83 -2.98 -3.64 8.16
CA ASP A 83 -1.80 -3.30 7.36
C ASP A 83 -1.85 -1.85 6.85
N TRP A 84 -3.01 -1.42 6.38
CA TRP A 84 -3.28 -0.03 5.99
C TRP A 84 -3.10 0.94 7.18
N SER A 85 -3.74 0.65 8.31
CA SER A 85 -3.72 1.53 9.49
C SER A 85 -2.31 1.68 10.06
N ALA A 86 -1.54 0.59 10.08
CA ALA A 86 -0.13 0.64 10.46
C ALA A 86 0.67 1.53 9.50
N SER A 87 0.41 1.42 8.20
CA SER A 87 1.13 2.17 7.16
C SER A 87 0.81 3.66 7.16
N VAL A 88 -0.42 4.08 7.49
CA VAL A 88 -0.77 5.50 7.69
C VAL A 88 0.11 6.14 8.76
N SER A 89 0.47 5.40 9.81
CA SER A 89 1.31 5.92 10.89
C SER A 89 2.71 6.37 10.43
N LEU A 90 3.22 5.84 9.30
CA LEU A 90 4.50 6.23 8.70
C LEU A 90 4.57 7.71 8.34
N VAL A 91 3.43 8.32 8.00
CA VAL A 91 3.36 9.71 7.54
C VAL A 91 2.60 10.63 8.50
N THR A 92 1.88 10.08 9.49
CA THR A 92 1.13 10.88 10.47
C THR A 92 1.80 10.98 11.83
N THR A 93 2.86 10.20 12.09
CA THR A 93 3.51 10.16 13.40
C THR A 93 5.03 10.26 13.28
N ASN A 94 5.68 10.81 14.32
CA ASN A 94 7.14 10.85 14.38
C ASN A 94 7.67 9.54 14.98
N LEU A 95 7.99 8.58 14.12
CA LEU A 95 8.43 7.24 14.51
C LEU A 95 9.95 7.15 14.65
N ASN A 96 10.40 6.30 15.55
CA ASN A 96 11.81 5.92 15.58
C ASN A 96 12.12 4.91 14.45
N PRO A 97 13.40 4.74 14.07
CA PRO A 97 13.78 3.85 12.97
C PRO A 97 13.36 2.38 13.15
N ASP A 98 13.32 1.87 14.38
CA ASP A 98 12.93 0.48 14.64
C ASP A 98 11.43 0.27 14.42
N SER A 99 10.60 1.23 14.83
CA SER A 99 9.16 1.20 14.53
C SER A 99 8.89 1.24 13.03
N ILE A 100 9.67 1.99 12.25
CA ILE A 100 9.53 2.03 10.79
C ILE A 100 9.90 0.68 10.16
N ARG A 101 10.97 0.02 10.65
CA ARG A 101 11.32 -1.34 10.24
C ARG A 101 10.23 -2.36 10.55
N ASP A 102 9.57 -2.21 11.70
CA ASP A 102 8.46 -3.09 12.06
C ASP A 102 7.23 -2.85 11.18
N ILE A 103 6.91 -1.59 10.87
CA ILE A 103 5.80 -1.24 9.97
C ILE A 103 6.07 -1.71 8.53
N ALA A 104 7.34 -1.70 8.07
CA ALA A 104 7.70 -2.17 6.74
C ALA A 104 7.24 -3.61 6.46
N LYS A 105 7.05 -4.46 7.49
CA LYS A 105 6.48 -5.81 7.33
C LYS A 105 5.03 -5.77 6.83
N TYR A 106 4.20 -4.88 7.39
CA TYR A 106 2.80 -4.68 6.98
C TYR A 106 2.71 -4.13 5.55
N VAL A 107 3.63 -3.22 5.19
CA VAL A 107 3.76 -2.71 3.82
C VAL A 107 4.09 -3.84 2.84
N LYS A 108 5.06 -4.69 3.19
CA LYS A 108 5.46 -5.84 2.36
C LYS A 108 4.32 -6.85 2.19
N ASP A 109 3.53 -7.11 3.23
CA ASP A 109 2.37 -7.99 3.16
C ASP A 109 1.33 -7.47 2.17
N LEU A 110 1.00 -6.17 2.23
CA LEU A 110 -0.01 -5.54 1.37
C LEU A 110 0.47 -5.41 -0.09
N VAL A 111 1.75 -5.07 -0.31
CA VAL A 111 2.35 -5.07 -1.64
C VAL A 111 2.32 -6.48 -2.23
N SER A 112 2.74 -7.50 -1.45
CA SER A 112 2.72 -8.90 -1.89
C SER A 112 1.32 -9.38 -2.27
N LEU A 113 0.29 -8.95 -1.52
CA LEU A 113 -1.10 -9.23 -1.82
C LEU A 113 -1.52 -8.68 -3.20
N SER A 114 -1.09 -7.45 -3.53
CA SER A 114 -1.35 -6.81 -4.83
C SER A 114 -0.46 -7.32 -5.98
N SER A 115 0.68 -7.91 -5.66
CA SER A 115 1.64 -8.44 -6.63
C SER A 115 1.35 -9.87 -7.07
N THR A 116 0.59 -10.59 -6.25
CA THR A 116 0.19 -11.96 -6.53
C THR A 116 -0.94 -11.92 -7.54
N ASN A 117 -0.63 -12.25 -8.80
CA ASN A 117 -1.64 -12.57 -9.80
C ASN A 117 -2.64 -13.56 -9.18
N LYS A 118 -3.83 -13.10 -8.80
CA LYS A 118 -5.04 -13.93 -8.94
C LYS A 118 -5.36 -14.02 -10.44
N GLY A 119 -4.44 -14.65 -11.15
CA GLY A 119 -4.63 -15.18 -12.48
C GLY A 119 -4.19 -16.63 -12.39
N MET A 120 -5.15 -17.50 -12.04
CA MET A 120 -5.25 -18.94 -12.27
C MET A 120 -6.25 -19.50 -11.25
N ASP A 121 -7.55 -19.38 -11.55
CA ASP A 121 -8.35 -20.46 -12.15
C ASP A 121 -9.61 -19.89 -12.80
#